data_AF-A0A8T2ST02-F1
#
_entry.id   AF-A0A8T2ST02-F1
#
_cell.length_a   1.000
_cell.length_b   1.000
_cell.length_c   1.000
_cell.angle_alpha   90.00
_cell.angle_beta   90.00
_cell.angle_gamma   90.00
#
_symmetry.space_group_name_H-M   'P 1'
#
loop_
_entity.id
_entity.type
_entity.pdbx_description
1 polymer ?
#
loop_
_entity_poly.entity_id
_entity_poly.type
_entity_poly.pdbx_seq_one_letter_code
_entity_poly.pdbx_strand_id
1 'polypeptide(L)'
;MMFPDTAAQNGPLNLNSKDHAQHEHSHGLFGPPGLLALPEPSSDNEGRQIPRKKQKRRLSREPGEDGDDRTREHPFIVTEPGEVARGKKNGLDYLFDLYEQCARFLDEVQQMARERGEKCPTKVTNQVFRHAKLKGASYINKPKMRHYVHCYALHCLDKDKSNFLRKQFKERGENVGAWRQACYFPLVDMARDNGWDIEGVFVRNEKLRIWYVPTKLRQLCHFEKSKDSDSCSYE
;
A
#
# COMPACT_ATOMS: atom_id res chain seq x y z
N MET A 1 -5.87 29.10 -57.76
CA MET A 1 -4.49 28.65 -58.06
C MET A 1 -3.91 28.20 -56.73
N MET A 2 -4.05 26.92 -56.38
CA MET A 2 -3.11 25.80 -56.59
C MET A 2 -2.08 25.67 -55.44
N PHE A 3 -2.25 24.60 -54.66
CA PHE A 3 -1.27 23.95 -53.78
C PHE A 3 -0.17 23.25 -54.61
N PRO A 4 0.95 22.85 -54.00
CA PRO A 4 1.08 21.50 -53.38
C PRO A 4 1.77 21.59 -51.98
N ASP A 5 1.59 20.75 -50.96
CA ASP A 5 1.47 19.30 -50.74
C ASP A 5 2.75 18.47 -51.02
N THR A 6 3.39 17.98 -49.95
CA THR A 6 4.00 16.63 -49.95
C THR A 6 4.24 16.13 -48.52
N ALA A 7 3.45 15.11 -48.16
CA ALA A 7 3.67 14.18 -47.07
C ALA A 7 4.71 13.08 -47.43
N ALA A 8 5.31 12.44 -46.42
CA ALA A 8 5.60 10.99 -46.45
C ALA A 8 5.88 10.43 -45.04
N GLN A 9 5.01 9.50 -44.64
CA GLN A 9 5.23 8.47 -43.62
C GLN A 9 6.08 7.32 -44.17
N ASN A 10 6.81 6.60 -43.31
CA ASN A 10 6.76 5.13 -43.13
C ASN A 10 7.87 4.64 -42.17
N GLY A 11 7.49 3.85 -41.15
CA GLY A 11 8.40 3.17 -40.19
C GLY A 11 8.99 1.86 -40.74
N PRO A 12 9.07 0.77 -39.96
CA PRO A 12 9.60 0.56 -38.60
C PRO A 12 10.71 -0.52 -38.59
N LEU A 13 11.58 -0.63 -37.56
CA LEU A 13 12.27 -1.91 -37.27
C LEU A 13 12.56 -2.10 -35.76
N ASN A 14 12.08 -3.23 -35.27
CA ASN A 14 12.29 -3.85 -33.98
C ASN A 14 13.38 -4.93 -34.16
N LEU A 15 14.41 -4.96 -33.31
CA LEU A 15 15.24 -6.16 -33.12
C LEU A 15 15.68 -6.29 -31.65
N ASN A 16 15.12 -7.32 -31.04
CA ASN A 16 15.47 -7.97 -29.79
C ASN A 16 16.90 -8.55 -29.83
N SER A 17 17.73 -8.27 -28.81
CA SER A 17 18.87 -9.11 -28.44
C SER A 17 19.04 -9.14 -26.92
N LYS A 18 18.90 -10.35 -26.36
CA LYS A 18 19.47 -10.78 -25.08
C LYS A 18 20.99 -10.79 -25.23
N ASP A 19 21.73 -10.36 -24.20
CA ASP A 19 22.81 -11.19 -23.69
C ASP A 19 23.19 -10.87 -22.23
N HIS A 20 23.65 -11.90 -21.54
CA HIS A 20 24.17 -11.92 -20.18
C HIS A 20 25.59 -11.36 -20.16
N ALA A 21 25.96 -10.62 -19.10
CA ALA A 21 27.36 -10.47 -18.73
C ALA A 21 27.51 -10.32 -17.21
N GLN A 22 28.40 -11.16 -16.70
CA GLN A 22 28.74 -11.39 -15.29
C GLN A 22 29.50 -10.22 -14.68
N HIS A 23 29.34 -10.05 -13.36
CA HIS A 23 30.02 -9.05 -12.54
C HIS A 23 31.05 -9.78 -11.66
N GLU A 24 32.34 -9.71 -12.00
CA GLU A 24 33.44 -10.23 -11.19
C GLU A 24 34.10 -9.08 -10.41
N HIS A 25 34.11 -9.21 -9.09
CA HIS A 25 34.70 -8.26 -8.15
C HIS A 25 36.17 -8.61 -7.89
N SER A 26 37.06 -7.65 -8.12
CA SER A 26 38.48 -7.72 -7.80
C SER A 26 38.73 -7.41 -6.32
N HIS A 27 39.43 -8.31 -5.62
CA HIS A 27 40.10 -8.02 -4.35
C HIS A 27 41.54 -8.53 -4.42
N GLY A 28 42.50 -7.61 -4.45
CA GLY A 28 43.90 -7.89 -4.17
C GLY A 28 44.27 -7.31 -2.81
N LEU A 29 45.04 -8.06 -2.00
CA LEU A 29 45.99 -7.53 -1.02
C LEU A 29 46.95 -8.64 -0.56
N PHE A 30 48.22 -8.23 -0.45
CA PHE A 30 49.46 -8.98 -0.25
C PHE A 30 49.71 -9.47 1.21
N GLY A 31 50.34 -10.64 1.36
CA GLY A 31 51.61 -10.84 2.11
C GLY A 31 51.67 -10.93 3.67
N PRO A 32 52.26 -12.01 4.28
CA PRO A 32 52.44 -12.26 5.74
C PRO A 32 53.90 -11.92 6.23
N PRO A 33 54.53 -12.40 7.35
CA PRO A 33 54.16 -13.43 8.38
C PRO A 33 54.64 -13.22 9.87
N GLY A 34 54.27 -14.15 10.77
CA GLY A 34 55.13 -14.61 11.89
C GLY A 34 54.51 -14.75 13.30
N LEU A 35 54.43 -15.98 13.84
CA LEU A 35 55.02 -16.45 15.13
C LEU A 35 54.39 -17.76 15.69
N LEU A 36 55.20 -18.82 15.65
CA LEU A 36 55.47 -19.92 16.61
C LEU A 36 54.37 -20.52 17.53
N ALA A 37 54.17 -21.85 17.45
CA ALA A 37 54.03 -22.77 18.60
C ALA A 37 54.26 -24.26 18.20
N LEU A 38 54.71 -25.06 19.19
CA LEU A 38 55.47 -26.33 19.18
C LEU A 38 54.65 -27.64 18.94
N PRO A 39 55.30 -28.86 18.87
CA PRO A 39 54.77 -30.05 18.18
C PRO A 39 54.15 -31.18 19.05
N GLU A 40 53.25 -31.96 18.42
CA GLU A 40 52.94 -33.43 18.43
C GLU A 40 52.97 -34.26 19.75
N PRO A 41 52.10 -35.30 19.94
CA PRO A 41 52.12 -36.51 19.08
C PRO A 41 50.79 -37.30 18.85
N SER A 42 50.75 -37.98 17.70
CA SER A 42 50.32 -39.38 17.42
C SER A 42 49.19 -40.01 18.27
N SER A 43 48.13 -40.48 17.58
CA SER A 43 47.60 -41.85 17.75
C SER A 43 46.45 -42.12 16.76
N ASP A 44 46.64 -43.09 15.86
CA ASP A 44 45.58 -43.79 15.13
C ASP A 44 44.56 -44.43 16.08
N ASN A 45 43.26 -44.30 15.78
CA ASN A 45 42.28 -45.37 16.02
C ASN A 45 40.98 -45.15 15.24
N GLU A 46 40.65 -46.10 14.35
CA GLU A 46 39.36 -46.24 13.70
C GLU A 46 38.24 -46.55 14.72
N GLY A 47 37.13 -45.82 14.62
CA GLY A 47 35.99 -46.01 15.54
C GLY A 47 34.71 -45.38 15.03
N ARG A 48 33.93 -46.14 14.26
CA ARG A 48 32.52 -45.90 13.93
C ARG A 48 31.75 -45.35 15.14
N GLN A 49 31.20 -44.14 15.01
CA GLN A 49 30.27 -43.58 16.00
C GLN A 49 28.97 -43.11 15.37
N ILE A 50 27.90 -43.53 16.03
CA ILE A 50 26.48 -43.48 15.70
C ILE A 50 25.97 -42.02 15.75
N PRO A 51 25.15 -41.54 14.79
CA PRO A 51 24.64 -40.18 14.83
C PRO A 51 23.63 -39.99 15.97
N ARG A 52 24.01 -39.14 16.93
CA ARG A 52 23.20 -38.73 18.09
C ARG A 52 21.94 -37.98 17.65
N LYS A 53 20.77 -38.55 17.95
CA LYS A 53 19.45 -37.92 17.86
C LYS A 53 19.40 -36.66 18.74
N LYS A 54 19.36 -35.47 18.12
CA LYS A 54 18.92 -34.24 18.79
C LYS A 54 17.39 -34.25 18.88
N GLN A 55 16.91 -34.59 20.06
CA GLN A 55 15.50 -34.62 20.45
C GLN A 55 14.95 -33.18 20.45
N LYS A 56 14.35 -32.77 19.32
CA LYS A 56 13.60 -31.52 19.19
C LYS A 56 12.37 -31.63 20.09
N ARG A 57 12.35 -30.89 21.20
CA ARG A 57 11.18 -30.72 22.07
C ARG A 57 10.00 -30.31 21.19
N ARG A 58 9.08 -31.25 20.93
CA ARG A 58 7.78 -31.00 20.33
C ARG A 58 6.97 -30.20 21.35
N LEU A 59 7.01 -28.89 21.23
CA LEU A 59 5.99 -28.03 21.79
C LEU A 59 4.69 -28.39 21.07
N SER A 60 3.68 -28.81 21.83
CA SER A 60 2.32 -29.09 21.37
C SER A 60 1.85 -27.92 20.52
N ARG A 61 1.76 -28.18 19.21
CA ARG A 61 1.18 -27.28 18.24
C ARG A 61 -0.33 -27.39 18.47
N GLU A 62 -0.89 -26.44 19.20
CA GLU A 62 -2.32 -26.15 19.15
C GLU A 62 -2.74 -26.15 17.67
N PRO A 63 -3.90 -26.71 17.30
CA PRO A 63 -4.41 -26.69 15.93
C PRO A 63 -4.83 -25.25 15.60
N GLY A 64 -3.83 -24.39 15.37
CA GLY A 64 -4.03 -23.16 14.63
C GLY A 64 -4.40 -23.55 13.21
N GLU A 65 -5.65 -23.27 12.85
CA GLU A 65 -6.08 -22.99 11.49
C GLU A 65 -5.12 -21.96 10.86
N ASP A 66 -3.98 -22.46 10.40
CA ASP A 66 -3.04 -21.75 9.54
C ASP A 66 -3.06 -22.44 8.17
N GLY A 67 -4.30 -22.72 7.73
CA GLY A 67 -4.65 -23.12 6.39
C GLY A 67 -5.00 -21.87 5.59
N ASP A 68 -4.23 -21.67 4.55
CA ASP A 68 -4.23 -20.60 3.56
C ASP A 68 -5.55 -20.48 2.76
N ASP A 69 -6.69 -20.32 3.41
CA ASP A 69 -7.98 -20.06 2.72
C ASP A 69 -8.20 -18.55 2.53
N ARG A 70 -7.13 -17.82 2.20
CA ARG A 70 -7.29 -16.46 1.71
C ARG A 70 -7.60 -16.54 0.23
N THR A 71 -8.85 -16.81 -0.09
CA THR A 71 -9.39 -16.57 -1.42
C THR A 71 -9.04 -15.13 -1.81
N ARG A 72 -8.11 -15.01 -2.77
CA ARG A 72 -7.58 -13.71 -3.19
C ARG A 72 -8.74 -12.88 -3.73
N GLU A 73 -8.98 -11.74 -3.10
CA GLU A 73 -10.07 -10.86 -3.50
C GLU A 73 -9.94 -10.43 -4.96
N HIS A 74 -11.10 -10.25 -5.59
CA HIS A 74 -11.17 -9.70 -6.93
C HIS A 74 -10.61 -8.28 -6.97
N PRO A 75 -9.81 -7.95 -8.00
CA PRO A 75 -9.26 -6.60 -8.15
C PRO A 75 -10.39 -5.59 -8.39
N PHE A 76 -10.18 -4.37 -7.91
CA PHE A 76 -11.10 -3.26 -8.15
C PHE A 76 -11.03 -2.81 -9.61
N ILE A 77 -12.16 -2.30 -10.11
CA ILE A 77 -12.27 -1.56 -11.37
C ILE A 77 -12.93 -0.20 -11.09
N VAL A 78 -12.69 0.78 -11.96
CA VAL A 78 -13.38 2.06 -11.87
C VAL A 78 -14.84 1.84 -12.26
N THR A 79 -15.77 2.15 -11.35
CA THR A 79 -17.21 2.06 -11.58
C THR A 79 -17.87 3.40 -11.33
N GLU A 80 -18.94 3.68 -12.05
CA GLU A 80 -19.83 4.79 -11.76
C GLU A 80 -20.55 4.61 -10.41
N PRO A 81 -21.06 5.69 -9.80
CA PRO A 81 -21.85 5.60 -8.57
C PRO A 81 -23.08 4.70 -8.77
N GLY A 82 -23.22 3.67 -7.94
CA GLY A 82 -24.33 2.71 -8.02
C GLY A 82 -24.15 1.60 -9.07
N GLU A 83 -23.06 1.61 -9.84
CA GLU A 83 -22.76 0.56 -10.81
C GLU A 83 -22.11 -0.65 -10.13
N VAL A 84 -22.74 -1.81 -10.31
CA VAL A 84 -22.18 -3.09 -9.90
C VAL A 84 -21.12 -3.53 -10.91
N ALA A 85 -19.91 -3.80 -10.42
CA ALA A 85 -18.83 -4.32 -11.25
C ALA A 85 -19.23 -5.66 -11.89
N ARG A 86 -18.98 -5.80 -13.20
CA ARG A 86 -19.29 -7.03 -13.94
C ARG A 86 -18.15 -8.06 -13.82
N GLY A 87 -18.52 -9.33 -13.71
CA GLY A 87 -17.57 -10.45 -13.68
C GLY A 87 -16.82 -10.59 -12.34
N LYS A 88 -15.62 -11.17 -12.38
CA LYS A 88 -14.75 -11.39 -11.20
C LYS A 88 -14.00 -10.10 -10.81
N LYS A 89 -14.73 -9.01 -10.59
CA LYS A 89 -14.20 -7.66 -10.31
C LYS A 89 -15.03 -7.00 -9.20
N ASN A 90 -14.39 -6.13 -8.41
CA ASN A 90 -15.05 -5.36 -7.37
C ASN A 90 -15.23 -3.89 -7.81
N GLY A 91 -16.36 -3.28 -7.47
CA GLY A 91 -16.64 -1.87 -7.76
C GLY A 91 -16.06 -0.91 -6.72
N LEU A 92 -16.04 0.39 -7.04
CA LEU A 92 -15.56 1.42 -6.11
C LEU A 92 -16.54 1.70 -4.96
N ASP A 93 -17.84 1.49 -5.15
CA ASP A 93 -18.81 1.61 -4.06
C ASP A 93 -18.59 0.54 -2.99
N TYR A 94 -18.25 -0.68 -3.40
CA TYR A 94 -17.85 -1.73 -2.46
C TYR A 94 -16.56 -1.34 -1.72
N LEU A 95 -15.58 -0.75 -2.41
CA LEU A 95 -14.38 -0.22 -1.75
C LEU A 95 -14.74 0.80 -0.66
N PHE A 96 -15.69 1.71 -0.90
CA PHE A 96 -16.11 2.69 0.10
C PHE A 96 -16.89 2.06 1.26
N ASP A 97 -17.74 1.06 0.98
CA ASP A 97 -18.43 0.29 2.04
C ASP A 97 -17.44 -0.40 2.99
N LEU A 98 -16.28 -0.87 2.50
CA LEU A 98 -15.23 -1.41 3.38
C LEU A 98 -14.72 -0.40 4.42
N TYR A 99 -14.73 0.90 4.11
CA TYR A 99 -14.37 1.94 5.08
C TYR A 99 -15.46 2.13 6.13
N GLU A 100 -16.72 2.05 5.74
CA GLU A 100 -17.87 2.11 6.66
C GLU A 100 -17.91 0.88 7.58
N GLN A 101 -17.59 -0.30 7.06
CA GLN A 101 -17.39 -1.51 7.86
C GLN A 101 -16.24 -1.34 8.87
N CYS A 102 -15.12 -0.75 8.46
CA CYS A 102 -14.01 -0.44 9.37
C CYS A 102 -14.41 0.52 10.49
N ALA A 103 -15.30 1.48 10.23
CA ALA A 103 -15.83 2.38 11.25
C ALA A 103 -16.65 1.59 12.29
N ARG A 104 -17.56 0.70 11.85
CA ARG A 104 -18.32 -0.18 12.76
C ARG A 104 -17.42 -1.05 13.63
N PHE A 105 -16.35 -1.63 13.06
CA PHE A 105 -15.38 -2.39 13.85
C PHE A 105 -14.60 -1.53 14.84
N LEU A 106 -14.31 -0.28 14.50
CA LEU A 106 -13.71 0.65 15.45
C LEU A 106 -14.66 0.92 16.62
N ASP A 107 -15.94 1.15 16.36
CA ASP A 107 -16.94 1.40 17.41
C ASP A 107 -17.08 0.19 18.36
N GLU A 108 -17.09 -1.03 17.82
CA GLU A 108 -17.06 -2.26 18.64
C GLU A 108 -15.79 -2.33 19.50
N VAL A 109 -14.62 -2.05 18.94
CA VAL A 109 -13.35 -2.06 19.69
C VAL A 109 -13.34 -0.98 20.76
N GLN A 110 -13.89 0.20 20.47
CA GLN A 110 -14.01 1.27 21.43
C GLN A 110 -14.96 0.90 22.58
N GLN A 111 -16.07 0.25 22.28
CA GLN A 111 -17.03 -0.21 23.28
C GLN A 111 -16.40 -1.26 24.20
N MET A 112 -15.73 -2.26 23.64
CA MET A 112 -14.99 -3.26 24.43
C MET A 112 -13.88 -2.64 25.28
N ALA A 113 -13.17 -1.62 24.77
CA ALA A 113 -12.14 -0.92 25.54
C ALA A 113 -12.74 -0.15 26.72
N ARG A 114 -13.90 0.50 26.54
CA ARG A 114 -14.63 1.19 27.62
C ARG A 114 -15.09 0.22 28.70
N GLU A 115 -15.65 -0.92 28.33
CA GLU A 115 -16.11 -1.96 29.26
C GLU A 115 -14.96 -2.56 30.09
N ARG A 116 -13.76 -2.64 29.50
CA ARG A 116 -12.55 -3.15 30.17
C ARG A 116 -11.77 -2.09 30.96
N GLY A 117 -12.15 -0.81 30.87
CA GLY A 117 -11.39 0.30 31.44
C GLY A 117 -10.03 0.55 30.75
N GLU A 118 -9.86 0.09 29.51
CA GLU A 118 -8.65 0.29 28.71
C GLU A 118 -8.70 1.61 27.92
N LYS A 119 -7.54 2.08 27.45
CA LYS A 119 -7.47 3.28 26.61
C LYS A 119 -8.25 3.07 25.30
N CYS A 120 -9.31 3.86 25.12
CA CYS A 120 -10.18 3.80 23.96
C CYS A 120 -9.47 4.34 22.69
N PRO A 121 -9.34 3.56 21.60
CA PRO A 121 -8.70 4.02 20.38
C PRO A 121 -9.60 5.00 19.60
N THR A 122 -9.07 6.16 19.22
CA THR A 122 -9.82 7.18 18.45
C THR A 122 -9.67 7.07 16.94
N LYS A 123 -8.71 6.26 16.48
CA LYS A 123 -8.41 6.03 15.06
C LYS A 123 -8.39 4.55 14.74
N VAL A 124 -8.50 4.21 13.46
CA VAL A 124 -8.39 2.84 12.96
C VAL A 124 -6.96 2.31 13.19
N THR A 125 -6.79 1.51 14.24
CA THR A 125 -5.50 0.92 14.63
C THR A 125 -5.34 -0.52 14.14
N ASN A 126 -4.19 -1.13 14.41
CA ASN A 126 -3.98 -2.57 14.17
C ASN A 126 -4.95 -3.46 14.95
N GLN A 127 -5.50 -2.99 16.08
CA GLN A 127 -6.49 -3.74 16.86
C GLN A 127 -7.80 -3.88 16.08
N VAL A 128 -8.24 -2.82 15.39
CA VAL A 128 -9.44 -2.83 14.56
C VAL A 128 -9.32 -3.86 13.43
N PHE A 129 -8.19 -3.88 12.72
CA PHE A 129 -7.95 -4.88 11.66
C PHE A 129 -7.89 -6.32 12.18
N ARG A 130 -7.34 -6.53 13.39
CA ARG A 130 -7.35 -7.86 14.03
C ARG A 130 -8.77 -8.28 14.41
N HIS A 131 -9.54 -7.36 14.98
CA HIS A 131 -10.93 -7.59 15.36
C HIS A 131 -11.81 -7.93 14.15
N ALA A 132 -11.69 -7.15 13.07
CA ALA A 132 -12.40 -7.42 11.82
C ALA A 132 -12.11 -8.83 11.27
N LYS A 133 -10.83 -9.25 11.30
CA LYS A 133 -10.43 -10.62 10.90
C LYS A 133 -11.08 -11.69 11.77
N LEU A 134 -11.13 -11.49 13.10
CA LEU A 134 -11.77 -12.44 14.03
C LEU A 134 -13.29 -12.52 13.84
N LYS A 135 -13.92 -11.42 13.42
CA LYS A 135 -15.36 -11.36 13.09
C LYS A 135 -15.71 -11.91 11.70
N GLY A 136 -14.75 -12.52 11.00
CA GLY A 136 -14.95 -13.12 9.67
C GLY A 136 -14.79 -12.14 8.50
N ALA A 137 -14.48 -10.87 8.73
CA ALA A 137 -14.21 -9.89 7.68
C ALA A 137 -12.75 -9.94 7.21
N SER A 138 -12.28 -11.13 6.80
CA SER A 138 -10.90 -11.38 6.36
C SER A 138 -10.48 -10.58 5.12
N TYR A 139 -11.45 -10.14 4.33
CA TYR A 139 -11.24 -9.24 3.19
C TYR A 139 -10.78 -7.85 3.64
N ILE A 140 -11.06 -7.39 4.86
CA ILE A 140 -10.55 -6.09 5.31
C ILE A 140 -9.10 -6.22 5.77
N ASN A 141 -8.18 -5.52 5.08
CA ASN A 141 -6.76 -5.55 5.43
C ASN A 141 -6.11 -4.16 5.42
N LYS A 142 -5.15 -3.97 6.33
CA LYS A 142 -4.48 -2.68 6.56
C LYS A 142 -3.79 -2.11 5.31
N PRO A 143 -3.00 -2.87 4.53
CA PRO A 143 -2.37 -2.33 3.32
C PRO A 143 -3.39 -1.78 2.32
N LYS A 144 -4.47 -2.52 2.05
CA LYS A 144 -5.54 -2.10 1.14
C LYS A 144 -6.25 -0.83 1.63
N MET A 145 -6.66 -0.79 2.90
CA MET A 145 -7.35 0.38 3.45
C MET A 145 -6.45 1.62 3.51
N ARG A 146 -5.14 1.46 3.72
CA ARG A 146 -4.21 2.60 3.63
C ARG A 146 -3.99 3.08 2.21
N HIS A 147 -4.07 2.16 1.24
CA HIS A 147 -3.80 2.47 -0.16
C HIS A 147 -4.83 3.43 -0.76
N TYR A 148 -6.10 3.30 -0.37
CA TYR A 148 -7.22 4.05 -0.96
C TYR A 148 -7.83 5.12 -0.03
N VAL A 149 -7.20 5.41 1.11
CA VAL A 149 -7.81 6.30 2.12
C VAL A 149 -8.03 7.72 1.60
N HIS A 150 -7.18 8.21 0.70
CA HIS A 150 -7.39 9.51 0.06
C HIS A 150 -8.55 9.47 -0.95
N CYS A 151 -8.77 8.36 -1.66
CA CYS A 151 -9.97 8.23 -2.51
C CYS A 151 -11.25 8.29 -1.67
N TYR A 152 -11.26 7.63 -0.51
CA TYR A 152 -12.37 7.71 0.45
C TYR A 152 -12.50 9.12 1.04
N ALA A 153 -11.38 9.80 1.32
CA ALA A 153 -11.40 11.19 1.77
C ALA A 153 -12.08 12.11 0.76
N LEU A 154 -11.73 12.00 -0.52
CA LEU A 154 -12.39 12.76 -1.58
C LEU A 154 -13.90 12.46 -1.63
N HIS A 155 -14.29 11.18 -1.51
CA HIS A 155 -15.69 10.79 -1.47
C HIS A 155 -16.47 11.40 -0.29
N CYS A 156 -15.85 11.49 0.89
CA CYS A 156 -16.49 12.05 2.09
C CYS A 156 -16.51 13.58 2.12
N LEU A 157 -15.53 14.24 1.50
CA LEU A 157 -15.41 15.70 1.52
C LEU A 157 -16.17 16.35 0.36
N ASP A 158 -16.12 15.74 -0.82
CA ASP A 158 -16.77 16.24 -2.04
C ASP A 158 -17.24 15.06 -2.90
N LYS A 159 -18.46 14.59 -2.58
CA LYS A 159 -19.06 13.44 -3.25
C LYS A 159 -19.28 13.70 -4.73
N ASP A 160 -19.58 14.94 -5.12
CA ASP A 160 -19.85 15.31 -6.51
C ASP A 160 -18.57 15.28 -7.35
N LYS A 161 -17.46 15.87 -6.86
CA LYS A 161 -16.15 15.72 -7.52
C LYS A 161 -15.70 14.27 -7.58
N SER A 162 -15.91 13.50 -6.51
CA SER A 162 -15.61 12.06 -6.49
C SER A 162 -16.38 11.31 -7.58
N ASN A 163 -17.69 11.54 -7.69
CA ASN A 163 -18.57 10.93 -8.68
C ASN A 163 -18.19 11.33 -10.11
N PHE A 164 -17.92 12.62 -10.33
CA PHE A 164 -17.47 13.13 -11.63
C PHE A 164 -16.15 12.48 -12.05
N LEU A 165 -15.18 12.37 -11.14
CA LEU A 165 -13.88 11.76 -11.42
C LEU A 165 -14.03 10.27 -11.76
N ARG A 166 -14.91 9.54 -11.05
CA ARG A 166 -15.22 8.13 -11.35
C ARG A 166 -15.81 7.98 -12.75
N LYS A 167 -16.77 8.82 -13.11
CA LYS A 167 -17.40 8.81 -14.44
C LYS A 167 -16.38 9.10 -15.54
N GLN A 168 -15.60 10.17 -15.39
CA GLN A 168 -14.58 10.56 -16.37
C GLN A 168 -13.54 9.45 -16.61
N PHE A 169 -13.04 8.81 -15.56
CA PHE A 169 -12.02 7.76 -15.69
C PHE A 169 -12.61 6.47 -16.26
N LYS A 170 -13.87 6.16 -15.95
CA LYS A 170 -14.56 5.01 -16.56
C LYS A 170 -14.80 5.23 -18.05
N GLU A 171 -15.28 6.40 -18.46
CA GLU A 171 -15.52 6.76 -19.87
C GLU A 171 -14.23 6.67 -20.71
N ARG A 172 -13.09 7.04 -20.11
CA ARG A 172 -11.77 6.91 -20.74
C ARG A 172 -11.20 5.48 -20.72
N GLY A 173 -11.85 4.53 -20.03
CA GLY A 173 -11.35 3.16 -19.88
C GLY A 173 -10.07 3.06 -19.03
N GLU A 174 -9.84 4.02 -18.13
CA GLU A 174 -8.64 4.10 -17.30
C GLU A 174 -8.63 3.04 -16.20
N ASN A 175 -7.43 2.64 -15.79
CA ASN A 175 -7.27 1.69 -14.68
C ASN A 175 -7.44 2.38 -13.30
N VAL A 176 -7.70 1.58 -12.27
CA VAL A 176 -7.87 2.05 -10.88
C VAL A 176 -6.63 2.80 -10.36
N GLY A 177 -5.44 2.44 -10.84
CA GLY A 177 -4.20 3.13 -10.48
C GLY A 177 -4.20 4.58 -10.93
N ALA A 178 -4.58 4.85 -12.19
CA ALA A 178 -4.69 6.18 -12.75
C ALA A 178 -5.76 7.02 -12.02
N TRP A 179 -6.97 6.46 -11.84
CA TRP A 179 -8.05 7.11 -11.08
C TRP A 179 -7.60 7.44 -9.65
N ARG A 180 -6.95 6.49 -8.97
CA ARG A 180 -6.43 6.67 -7.62
C ARG A 180 -5.42 7.81 -7.54
N GLN A 181 -4.51 7.94 -8.50
CA GLN A 181 -3.55 9.06 -8.50
C GLN A 181 -4.28 10.39 -8.72
N ALA A 182 -5.27 10.41 -9.61
CA ALA A 182 -6.06 11.62 -9.85
C ALA A 182 -6.83 12.12 -8.62
N CYS A 183 -7.23 11.23 -7.70
CA CYS A 183 -7.88 11.62 -6.44
C CYS A 183 -7.02 12.52 -5.53
N TYR A 184 -5.70 12.61 -5.73
CA TYR A 184 -4.86 13.52 -4.93
C TYR A 184 -5.10 14.99 -5.29
N PHE A 185 -5.30 15.33 -6.56
CA PHE A 185 -5.38 16.74 -6.98
C PHE A 185 -6.51 17.51 -6.32
N PRO A 186 -7.78 17.04 -6.32
CA PRO A 186 -8.87 17.78 -5.69
C PRO A 186 -8.71 17.93 -4.18
N LEU A 187 -8.00 17.00 -3.52
CA LEU A 187 -7.70 17.09 -2.09
C LEU A 187 -6.61 18.11 -1.78
N VAL A 188 -5.62 18.25 -2.66
CA VAL A 188 -4.58 19.26 -2.52
C VAL A 188 -5.18 20.65 -2.74
N ASP A 189 -6.06 20.82 -3.72
CA ASP A 189 -6.79 22.08 -3.93
C ASP A 189 -7.64 22.43 -2.69
N MET A 190 -8.33 21.45 -2.13
CA MET A 190 -9.08 21.65 -0.89
C MET A 190 -8.17 22.00 0.30
N ALA A 191 -6.97 21.42 0.37
CA ALA A 191 -5.99 21.80 1.39
C ALA A 191 -5.57 23.27 1.21
N ARG A 192 -5.29 23.71 -0.02
CA ARG A 192 -4.95 25.11 -0.35
C ARG A 192 -6.05 26.07 0.15
N ASP A 193 -7.31 25.77 -0.15
CA ASP A 193 -8.47 26.57 0.28
C ASP A 193 -8.64 26.64 1.80
N ASN A 194 -8.09 25.66 2.53
CA ASN A 194 -8.15 25.55 3.99
C ASN A 194 -6.83 25.95 4.66
N GLY A 195 -6.02 26.81 4.03
CA GLY A 195 -4.76 27.31 4.61
C GLY A 195 -3.68 26.24 4.74
N TRP A 196 -3.73 25.21 3.87
CA TRP A 196 -2.86 24.03 3.87
C TRP A 196 -3.01 23.09 5.07
N ASP A 197 -4.08 23.21 5.86
CA ASP A 197 -4.36 22.35 7.01
C ASP A 197 -5.17 21.10 6.63
N ILE A 198 -4.51 20.13 5.98
CA ILE A 198 -5.15 18.87 5.57
C ILE A 198 -5.53 17.98 6.78
N GLU A 199 -4.82 18.09 7.89
CA GLU A 199 -5.15 17.35 9.13
C GLU A 199 -6.46 17.88 9.71
N GLY A 200 -6.62 19.20 9.78
CA GLY A 200 -7.87 19.84 10.19
C GLY A 200 -9.05 19.46 9.30
N VAL A 201 -8.85 19.40 7.98
CA VAL A 201 -9.89 18.94 7.03
C VAL A 201 -10.36 17.51 7.37
N PHE A 202 -9.44 16.60 7.68
CA PHE A 202 -9.79 15.22 8.07
C PHE A 202 -10.49 15.15 9.43
N VAL A 203 -10.06 15.96 10.41
CA VAL A 203 -10.62 15.94 11.77
C VAL A 203 -12.03 16.54 11.81
N ARG A 204 -12.32 17.56 10.99
CA ARG A 204 -13.65 18.18 10.90
C ARG A 204 -14.72 17.25 10.34
N ASN A 205 -14.35 16.28 9.49
CA ASN A 205 -15.30 15.35 8.90
C ASN A 205 -15.50 14.11 9.79
N GLU A 206 -16.76 13.79 10.12
CA GLU A 206 -17.11 12.70 11.03
C GLU A 206 -16.56 11.34 10.59
N LYS A 207 -16.65 11.03 9.29
CA LYS A 207 -16.21 9.76 8.72
C LYS A 207 -14.69 9.68 8.56
N LEU A 208 -14.00 10.81 8.44
CA LEU A 208 -12.55 10.85 8.20
C LEU A 208 -11.71 11.02 9.47
N ARG A 209 -12.28 11.53 10.57
CA ARG A 209 -11.53 11.77 11.82
C ARG A 209 -10.83 10.51 12.35
N ILE A 210 -11.43 9.35 12.10
CA ILE A 210 -10.92 8.04 12.54
C ILE A 210 -9.76 7.53 11.68
N TRP A 211 -9.51 8.15 10.52
CA TRP A 211 -8.42 7.78 9.62
C TRP A 211 -7.19 8.63 9.89
N TYR A 212 -6.03 8.09 9.52
CA TYR A 212 -4.79 8.87 9.46
C TYR A 212 -4.66 9.47 8.07
N VAL A 213 -4.25 10.74 7.99
CA VAL A 213 -3.95 11.34 6.68
C VAL A 213 -2.79 10.55 6.05
N PRO A 214 -2.90 10.11 4.79
CA PRO A 214 -1.84 9.37 4.13
C PRO A 214 -0.61 10.25 3.91
N THR A 215 0.57 9.69 4.16
CA THR A 215 1.85 10.43 4.07
C THR A 215 2.07 11.06 2.71
N LYS A 216 1.68 10.37 1.62
CA LYS A 216 1.81 10.91 0.26
C LYS A 216 0.95 12.17 0.05
N LEU A 217 -0.25 12.22 0.62
CA LEU A 217 -1.11 13.41 0.54
C LEU A 217 -0.47 14.59 1.29
N ARG A 218 0.00 14.38 2.51
CA ARG A 218 0.75 15.43 3.25
C ARG A 218 1.94 15.96 2.46
N GLN A 219 2.74 15.07 1.90
CA GLN A 219 3.91 15.44 1.09
C GLN A 219 3.52 16.28 -0.13
N LEU A 220 2.45 15.90 -0.84
CA LEU A 220 1.96 16.68 -1.98
C LEU A 220 1.46 18.06 -1.55
N CYS A 221 0.71 18.15 -0.45
CA CYS A 221 0.28 19.45 0.10
C CYS A 221 1.47 20.34 0.48
N HIS A 222 2.51 19.79 1.12
CA HIS A 222 3.71 20.56 1.45
C HIS A 222 4.46 21.03 0.20
N PHE A 223 4.59 20.16 -0.81
CA PHE A 223 5.29 20.48 -2.04
C PHE A 223 4.56 21.56 -2.86
N GLU A 224 3.24 21.48 -2.99
CA GLU A 224 2.45 22.52 -3.67
C GLU A 224 2.41 23.82 -2.86
N LYS A 225 2.38 23.76 -1.52
CA LYS A 225 2.51 24.94 -0.66
C LYS A 225 3.80 25.72 -0.91
N SER A 226 4.95 25.02 -1.01
CA SER A 226 6.23 25.67 -1.30
C SER A 226 6.26 26.32 -2.68
N LYS A 227 5.64 25.68 -3.68
CA LYS A 227 5.55 26.29 -5.02
C LYS A 227 4.69 27.55 -5.04
N ASP A 228 3.57 27.53 -4.32
CA ASP A 228 2.68 28.69 -4.24
C ASP A 228 3.33 29.87 -3.48
N SER A 229 4.21 29.61 -2.51
CA SER A 229 4.99 30.67 -1.86
C SER A 229 6.10 31.22 -2.75
N ASP A 230 6.73 30.37 -3.55
CA ASP A 230 7.81 30.76 -4.46
C ASP A 230 7.27 31.53 -5.68
N SER A 231 6.04 31.25 -6.12
CA SER A 231 5.40 32.01 -7.21
C SER A 231 4.94 33.40 -6.78
N CYS A 232 4.54 33.57 -5.52
CA CYS A 232 4.06 34.85 -4.96
C CYS A 232 5.22 35.80 -4.59
N SER A 233 6.47 35.37 -4.67
CA SER A 233 7.66 36.19 -4.37
C SER A 233 8.27 36.88 -5.60
N TYR A 234 7.68 36.71 -6.79
CA TYR A 234 8.09 37.34 -8.05
C TYR A 234 7.00 38.23 -8.69
N GLU A 235 5.91 38.52 -7.99
CA GLU A 235 4.95 39.58 -8.34
C GLU A 235 5.02 40.73 -7.33
#